data_AF-A0A327JJF6-F1
#
_entry.id   AF-A0A327JJF6-F1
#
_cell.length_a   1.000
_cell.length_b   1.000
_cell.length_c   1.000
_cell.angle_alpha   90.00
_cell.angle_beta   90.00
_cell.angle_gamma   90.00
#
_symmetry.space_group_name_H-M   'P 1'
#
loop_
_entity.id
_entity.type
_entity.pdbx_description
1 polymer ?
#
loop_
_entity_poly.entity_id
_entity_poly.type
_entity_poly.pdbx_seq_one_letter_code
_entity_poly.pdbx_strand_id
1 'polypeptide(L)'
;MARHRFAIRSCATGLDLVEFGSKAAARRFEQATDQYFFDGRRAALYEALLALGMDARTIRWHADHPGERMLCLVAPRAPDPGRPARRTVNAAHP
;
A
#
# COMPACT_ATOMS: atom_id res chain seq x y z
N MET A 1 18.09 -2.39 2.73
CA MET A 1 16.90 -2.60 1.86
C MET A 1 15.70 -2.93 2.75
N ALA A 2 14.76 -1.98 2.90
CA ALA A 2 13.59 -2.17 3.76
C ALA A 2 12.57 -3.07 3.06
N ARG A 3 12.32 -4.26 3.64
CA ARG A 3 11.27 -5.19 3.18
C ARG A 3 9.91 -4.63 3.57
N HIS A 4 9.26 -3.93 2.64
CA HIS A 4 7.85 -3.58 2.79
C HIS A 4 7.02 -4.85 2.61
N ARG A 5 6.61 -5.48 3.72
CA ARG A 5 5.60 -6.55 3.72
C ARG A 5 4.25 -5.88 3.50
N PHE A 6 3.65 -6.12 2.35
CA PHE A 6 2.25 -5.80 2.09
C PHE A 6 1.42 -7.06 2.36
N ALA A 7 0.23 -6.87 2.94
CA ALA A 7 -0.73 -7.94 3.14
C ALA A 7 -2.04 -7.49 2.49
N ILE A 8 -2.55 -8.27 1.56
CA ILE A 8 -3.94 -8.13 1.12
C ILE A 8 -4.77 -8.85 2.17
N ARG A 9 -5.51 -8.08 2.97
CA ARG A 9 -6.54 -8.63 3.83
C ARG A 9 -7.87 -8.48 3.09
N SER A 10 -8.43 -9.61 2.67
CA SER A 10 -9.87 -9.69 2.42
C SER A 10 -10.56 -9.52 3.77
N CYS A 11 -11.18 -8.36 4.01
CA CYS A 11 -12.03 -8.18 5.18
C CYS A 11 -13.31 -9.02 5.03
N ALA A 12 -13.92 -9.41 6.15
CA ALA A 12 -15.12 -10.26 6.22
C ALA A 12 -16.36 -9.73 5.46
N THR A 13 -16.28 -8.50 4.92
CA THR A 13 -17.34 -7.79 4.18
C THR A 13 -17.24 -7.90 2.65
N GLY A 14 -16.27 -8.63 2.10
CA GLY A 14 -16.19 -8.88 0.65
C GLY A 14 -15.63 -7.72 -0.19
N LEU A 15 -14.90 -6.79 0.43
CA LEU A 15 -14.18 -5.71 -0.25
C LEU A 15 -12.69 -6.05 -0.37
N ASP A 16 -12.17 -6.09 -1.61
CA ASP A 16 -10.72 -6.21 -1.88
C ASP A 16 -10.01 -4.91 -1.47
N LEU A 17 -9.05 -5.04 -0.56
CA LEU A 17 -8.42 -3.91 0.09
C LEU A 17 -6.89 -4.06 0.10
N VAL A 18 -6.21 -2.97 -0.27
CA VAL A 18 -4.74 -2.90 -0.33
C VAL A 18 -4.22 -2.07 0.83
N GLU A 19 -3.47 -2.70 1.72
CA GLU A 19 -2.89 -2.05 2.90
C GLU A 19 -1.44 -1.63 2.64
N PHE A 20 -1.14 -0.34 2.77
CA PHE A 20 0.19 0.22 2.61
C PHE A 20 0.80 0.63 3.96
N GLY A 21 2.06 0.29 4.18
CA GLY A 21 2.80 0.70 5.38
C GLY A 21 3.21 2.19 5.40
N SER A 22 2.89 2.97 4.36
CA SER A 22 3.17 4.41 4.30
C SER A 22 2.28 5.13 3.28
N LYS A 23 2.02 6.42 3.53
CA LYS A 23 1.32 7.30 2.58
C LYS A 23 2.03 7.41 1.23
N ALA A 24 3.37 7.38 1.22
CA ALA A 24 4.16 7.47 0.00
C ALA A 24 3.93 6.25 -0.92
N ALA A 25 3.79 5.06 -0.34
CA ALA A 25 3.51 3.85 -1.10
C ALA A 25 2.09 3.87 -1.68
N ALA A 26 1.09 4.30 -0.90
CA ALA A 26 -0.28 4.47 -1.38
C ALA A 26 -0.36 5.48 -2.54
N ARG A 27 0.35 6.61 -2.44
CA ARG A 27 0.40 7.61 -3.51
C ARG A 27 1.05 7.08 -4.80
N ARG A 28 2.11 6.28 -4.69
CA ARG A 28 2.76 5.66 -5.86
C ARG A 28 1.84 4.65 -6.54
N PHE A 29 1.05 3.92 -5.76
CA PHE A 29 0.03 3.03 -6.29
C PHE A 29 -1.02 3.80 -7.12
N GLU A 30 -1.62 4.83 -6.53
CA GLU A 30 -2.62 5.67 -7.22
C GLU A 30 -2.07 6.26 -8.52
N GLN A 31 -0.84 6.79 -8.47
CA GLN A 31 -0.17 7.34 -9.64
C GLN A 31 0.04 6.29 -10.74
N ALA A 32 0.45 5.08 -10.38
CA ALA A 32 0.68 4.01 -11.36
C ALA A 32 -0.62 3.54 -12.01
N THR A 33 -1.70 3.39 -11.24
CA THR A 33 -3.01 3.01 -11.78
C THR A 33 -3.61 4.10 -12.65
N ASP A 34 -3.44 5.36 -12.27
CA ASP A 34 -3.93 6.50 -13.05
C ASP A 34 -3.15 6.66 -14.35
N GLN A 35 -1.82 6.57 -14.27
CA GLN A 35 -0.99 6.61 -15.44
C GLN A 35 -1.32 5.47 -16.41
N TYR A 36 -1.58 4.26 -15.90
CA TYR A 36 -2.02 3.16 -16.75
C TYR A 36 -3.38 3.42 -17.40
N PHE A 37 -4.33 4.01 -16.66
CA PHE A 37 -5.64 4.36 -17.20
C PHE A 37 -5.53 5.35 -18.38
N PHE A 38 -4.65 6.35 -18.28
CA PHE A 38 -4.47 7.35 -19.33
C PHE A 38 -3.56 6.89 -20.47
N ASP A 39 -2.42 6.27 -20.15
CA ASP A 39 -1.37 5.96 -21.14
C ASP A 39 -1.48 4.52 -21.71
N GLY A 40 -2.25 3.63 -21.07
CA GLY A 40 -2.41 2.23 -21.48
C GLY A 40 -1.14 1.37 -21.37
N ARG A 41 -0.06 1.89 -20.77
CA ARG A 41 1.25 1.23 -20.72
C ARG A 41 1.31 0.11 -19.68
N ARG A 42 0.89 -1.08 -20.10
CA ARG A 42 0.80 -2.27 -19.22
C ARG A 42 2.14 -2.64 -18.56
N ALA A 43 3.26 -2.54 -19.27
CA ALA A 43 4.58 -2.83 -18.70
C ALA A 43 4.94 -1.90 -17.52
N ALA A 44 4.66 -0.60 -17.65
CA ALA A 44 4.92 0.39 -16.60
C ALA A 44 4.06 0.14 -15.35
N LEU A 45 2.80 -0.26 -15.54
CA LEU A 45 1.94 -0.68 -14.43
C LEU A 45 2.56 -1.86 -13.66
N TYR A 46 2.98 -2.90 -14.38
CA TYR A 46 3.51 -4.12 -13.78
C TYR A 46 4.76 -3.81 -12.97
N GLU A 47 5.70 -3.06 -13.52
CA GLU A 47 6.93 -2.67 -12.83
C GLU A 47 6.63 -1.85 -11.56
N ALA A 48 5.72 -0.89 -11.63
CA ALA A 48 5.36 -0.05 -10.49
C ALA A 48 4.69 -0.86 -9.36
N LEU A 49 3.76 -1.77 -9.70
CA LEU A 49 3.06 -2.58 -8.70
C LEU A 49 3.96 -3.69 -8.12
N LEU A 50 4.88 -4.25 -8.92
CA LEU A 50 5.93 -5.16 -8.43
C LEU A 50 6.87 -4.45 -7.45
N ALA A 51 7.28 -3.21 -7.75
CA ALA A 51 8.12 -2.41 -6.85
C ALA A 51 7.42 -2.09 -5.51
N LEU A 52 6.09 -2.06 -5.52
CA LEU A 52 5.24 -1.96 -4.33
C LEU A 52 4.97 -3.32 -3.67
N GLY A 53 5.61 -4.40 -4.10
CA GLY A 53 5.50 -5.72 -3.46
C GLY A 53 4.11 -6.35 -3.57
N MET A 54 3.30 -5.95 -4.58
CA MET A 54 2.02 -6.59 -4.86
C MET A 54 2.21 -7.97 -5.47
N ASP A 55 1.25 -8.86 -5.22
CA ASP A 55 1.24 -10.18 -5.82
C ASP A 55 0.72 -10.14 -7.27
N ALA A 56 1.07 -11.17 -8.04
CA ALA A 56 0.75 -11.26 -9.46
C ALA A 56 -0.77 -11.26 -9.76
N ARG A 57 -1.61 -11.76 -8.86
CA ARG A 57 -3.07 -11.78 -9.06
C ARG A 57 -3.63 -10.37 -9.01
N THR A 58 -3.21 -9.58 -8.03
CA THR A 58 -3.61 -8.17 -7.87
C THR A 58 -3.13 -7.32 -9.03
N ILE A 59 -1.88 -7.51 -9.45
CA ILE A 59 -1.31 -6.81 -10.61
C ILE A 59 -2.14 -7.11 -11.87
N ARG A 60 -2.46 -8.39 -12.08
CA ARG A 60 -3.26 -8.81 -13.23
C ARG A 60 -4.67 -8.22 -13.19
N TRP A 61 -5.31 -8.17 -12.02
CA TRP A 61 -6.62 -7.56 -11.86
C TRP A 61 -6.63 -6.09 -12.33
N HIS A 62 -5.67 -5.28 -11.87
CA HIS A 62 -5.57 -3.86 -12.29
C HIS A 62 -5.32 -3.68 -13.78
N ALA A 63 -4.59 -4.61 -14.38
CA ALA A 63 -4.31 -4.57 -15.80
C ALA A 63 -5.54 -4.95 -16.66
N ASP A 64 -6.39 -5.83 -16.14
CA ASP A 64 -7.61 -6.31 -16.80
C ASP A 64 -8.82 -5.37 -16.56
N HIS A 65 -8.77 -4.54 -15.50
CA HIS A 65 -9.81 -3.57 -15.13
C HIS A 65 -9.23 -2.14 -15.04
N PRO A 66 -8.81 -1.54 -16.17
CA PRO A 66 -8.24 -0.19 -16.17
C PRO A 66 -9.26 0.84 -15.67
N GLY A 67 -8.86 1.66 -14.69
CA GLY A 67 -9.71 2.70 -14.10
C GLY A 67 -10.50 2.24 -12.87
N GLU A 68 -10.64 0.93 -12.65
CA GLU A 68 -11.18 0.40 -11.40
C GLU A 68 -10.12 0.43 -10.29
N ARG A 69 -10.56 0.75 -9.06
CA ARG A 69 -9.67 0.96 -7.92
C ARG A 69 -10.09 0.10 -6.73
N MET A 70 -9.13 -0.67 -6.21
CA MET A 70 -9.25 -1.29 -4.90
C MET A 70 -9.07 -0.23 -3.79
N LEU A 71 -9.76 -0.40 -2.66
CA LEU A 71 -9.65 0.53 -1.54
C LEU A 71 -8.24 0.50 -0.96
N CYS A 72 -7.66 1.68 -0.73
CA CYS A 72 -6.33 1.84 -0.14
C CYS A 72 -6.44 2.20 1.34
N LEU A 73 -5.81 1.43 2.22
CA LEU A 73 -5.62 1.83 3.62
C LEU A 73 -4.15 2.07 3.89
N VAL A 74 -3.85 3.14 4.63
CA VAL A 74 -2.52 3.38 5.19
C VAL A 74 -2.58 3.00 6.66
N ALA A 75 -2.17 1.78 6.97
CA ALA A 75 -1.99 1.36 8.35
C ALA A 75 -0.54 1.68 8.75
N PRO A 76 -0.30 2.64 9.67
CA PRO A 76 1.02 2.78 10.26
C PRO A 76 1.37 1.45 10.90
N ARG A 77 2.51 0.88 10.51
CA ARG A 77 3.00 -0.40 11.04
C ARG A 77 2.84 -0.37 12.57
N ALA A 78 2.05 -1.29 13.13
CA ALA A 78 1.89 -1.37 14.57
C ALA A 78 3.29 -1.39 15.21
N PRO A 79 3.53 -0.63 16.30
CA PRO A 79 4.80 -0.72 17.01
C PRO A 79 5.03 -2.18 17.39
N ASP A 80 6.24 -2.65 17.14
CA ASP A 80 6.67 -4.00 17.48
C ASP A 80 6.37 -4.24 18.97
N PRO A 81 5.59 -5.28 19.34
CA PRO A 81 5.21 -5.51 20.74
C PRO A 81 6.43 -5.79 21.64
N GLY A 82 7.62 -6.03 21.08
CA GLY A 82 8.87 -6.20 21.82
C GLY A 82 9.68 -4.94 22.08
N ARG A 83 9.28 -3.76 21.58
CA ARG A 83 10.02 -2.50 21.79
C ARG A 83 9.29 -1.65 22.83
N PRO A 84 9.83 -1.46 24.05
CA PRO A 84 9.17 -0.62 25.04
C PRO A 84 8.96 0.77 24.45
N ALA A 85 7.71 1.23 24.49
CA ALA A 85 7.34 2.58 24.07
C ALA A 85 8.29 3.55 24.75
N ARG A 86 9.05 4.29 23.96
CA ARG A 86 9.99 5.29 24.45
C ARG A 86 9.15 6.29 25.22
N ARG A 87 9.19 6.22 26.55
CA ARG A 87 8.46 7.09 27.47
C ARG A 87 8.93 8.52 27.19
N THR A 88 8.13 9.28 26.44
CA THR A 88 8.27 10.73 26.36
C THR A 88 7.91 11.26 27.74
N VAL A 89 8.93 11.48 28.55
CA VAL A 89 8.83 12.34 29.74
C VAL A 89 8.54 13.73 29.22
N ASN A 90 7.27 14.14 29.26
CA ASN A 90 6.93 15.55 29.21
C ASN A 90 7.55 16.17 30.47
N ALA A 91 8.69 16.83 30.31
CA ALA A 91 9.22 17.71 31.32
C ALA A 91 8.15 18.78 31.56
N ALA A 92 7.61 18.79 32.78
CA ALA A 92 6.82 19.89 33.29
C ALA A 92 7.63 21.18 33.10
N HIS A 93 7.04 22.16 32.42
CA HIS A 93 7.61 23.50 32.33
C HIS A 93 6.94 24.36 33.41
N PRO A 94 7.72 25.11 34.23
CA PRO A 94 7.24 25.92 35.37
C PRO A 94 6.29 27.05 34.99
#